data_AF-A0A5J2KFR2-F1
#
_entry.id   AF-A0A5J2KFR2-F1
#
_cell.length_a   1.000
_cell.length_b   1.000
_cell.length_c   1.000
_cell.angle_alpha   90.00
_cell.angle_beta   90.00
_cell.angle_gamma   90.00
#
_symmetry.space_group_name_H-M   'P 1'
#
loop_
_entity.id
_entity.type
_entity.pdbx_description
1 polymer ?
#
loop_
_entity_poly.entity_id
_entity_poly.type
_entity_poly.pdbx_seq_one_letter_code
_entity_poly.pdbx_strand_id
1 'polypeptide(L)'
;MKLNLITVSLATLVAAGAFPAHAGPQAHVVCGYHHTLGDDAIMMFGKANQAMWHDFFGNTHTDAISTYQTLRAQPDTTCDNKADSSAYWAPSMKLPDGEIVNPAYQKTYYQSTNVAQYPLHPFPAGLELLAGDHHGT
;
A
#
# COMPACT_ATOMS: atom_id res chain seq x y z
N MET A 1 8.33 -57.86 38.55
CA MET A 1 9.14 -56.92 37.76
C MET A 1 8.21 -56.22 36.78
N LYS A 2 7.92 -54.93 36.96
CA LYS A 2 6.97 -54.16 36.15
C LYS A 2 7.69 -53.64 34.90
N LEU A 3 7.23 -54.00 33.69
CA LEU A 3 7.69 -53.38 32.45
C LEU A 3 6.81 -52.15 32.15
N ASN A 4 7.41 -50.96 32.19
CA ASN A 4 6.76 -49.73 31.75
C ASN A 4 6.89 -49.60 30.23
N LEU A 5 5.76 -49.35 29.56
CA LEU A 5 5.70 -48.94 28.16
C LEU A 5 6.31 -47.54 28.01
N ILE A 6 7.21 -47.39 27.03
CA ILE A 6 7.66 -46.09 26.55
C ILE A 6 6.98 -45.88 25.19
N THR A 7 5.99 -45.00 25.15
CA THR A 7 5.38 -44.50 23.92
C THR A 7 6.27 -43.42 23.33
N VAL A 8 6.83 -43.68 22.14
CA VAL A 8 7.59 -42.69 21.36
C VAL A 8 6.59 -41.94 20.49
N SER A 9 6.31 -40.68 20.82
CA SER A 9 5.50 -39.79 19.97
C SER A 9 6.38 -39.24 18.84
N LEU A 10 6.05 -39.60 17.60
CA LEU A 10 6.72 -39.13 16.40
C LEU A 10 6.16 -37.74 16.03
N ALA A 11 6.90 -36.67 16.35
CA ALA A 11 6.54 -35.33 15.91
C ALA A 11 6.89 -35.17 14.42
N THR A 12 5.88 -35.14 13.55
CA THR A 12 6.05 -34.78 12.13
C THR A 12 6.41 -33.30 12.01
N LEU A 13 7.69 -33.02 11.72
CA LEU A 13 8.14 -31.71 11.26
C LEU A 13 7.53 -31.46 9.87
N VAL A 14 6.53 -30.59 9.79
CA VAL A 14 6.11 -30.00 8.51
C VAL A 14 7.17 -28.96 8.16
N ALA A 15 8.09 -29.32 7.25
CA ALA A 15 8.96 -28.35 6.62
C ALA A 15 8.10 -27.44 5.75
N ALA A 16 7.83 -26.23 6.22
CA ALA A 16 7.26 -25.16 5.40
C ALA A 16 8.30 -24.80 4.33
N GLY A 17 8.23 -25.46 3.18
CA GLY A 17 8.99 -25.05 2.01
C GLY A 17 8.56 -23.64 1.64
N ALA A 18 9.45 -22.67 1.78
CA ALA A 18 9.28 -21.36 1.18
C ALA A 18 9.27 -21.57 -0.34
N PHE A 19 8.07 -21.69 -0.93
CA PHE A 19 7.96 -21.62 -2.37
C PHE A 19 8.52 -20.27 -2.80
N PRO A 20 9.50 -20.21 -3.72
CA PRO A 20 9.89 -18.94 -4.29
C PRO A 20 8.67 -18.36 -4.99
N ALA A 21 8.04 -17.38 -4.34
CA ALA A 21 7.01 -16.56 -4.95
C ALA A 21 7.71 -15.80 -6.09
N HIS A 22 7.53 -16.27 -7.32
CA HIS A 22 7.92 -15.52 -8.51
C HIS A 22 6.92 -14.38 -8.67
N ALA A 23 7.16 -13.28 -7.97
CA ALA A 23 6.56 -12.01 -8.37
C ALA A 23 7.06 -11.71 -9.79
N GLY A 24 6.14 -11.42 -10.71
CA GLY A 24 6.51 -10.82 -12.00
C GLY A 24 7.31 -9.52 -11.77
N PRO A 25 7.87 -8.91 -12.81
CA PRO A 25 8.68 -7.69 -12.66
C PRO A 25 7.81 -6.44 -12.38
N GLN A 26 6.90 -6.55 -11.41
CA GLN A 26 5.92 -5.54 -11.07
C GLN A 26 5.58 -5.56 -9.57
N ALA A 27 5.35 -4.37 -9.03
CA ALA A 27 4.61 -4.17 -7.79
C ALA A 27 3.32 -3.44 -8.16
N HIS A 28 2.16 -3.97 -7.77
CA HIS A 28 0.88 -3.29 -8.04
C HIS A 28 -0.15 -3.58 -6.96
N VAL A 29 -1.11 -2.66 -6.87
CA VAL A 29 -2.32 -2.78 -6.06
C VAL A 29 -3.49 -2.11 -6.77
N VAL A 30 -4.69 -2.62 -6.52
CA VAL A 30 -5.95 -1.98 -6.87
C VAL A 30 -6.68 -1.66 -5.58
N CYS A 31 -6.92 -0.38 -5.33
CA CYS A 31 -7.46 0.10 -4.07
C CYS A 31 -8.75 0.88 -4.30
N GLY A 32 -9.78 0.56 -3.53
CA GLY A 32 -11.03 1.31 -3.53
C GLY A 32 -10.85 2.69 -2.89
N TYR A 33 -11.71 3.64 -3.27
CA TYR A 33 -11.85 4.91 -2.56
C TYR A 33 -12.11 4.68 -1.08
N HIS A 34 -11.53 5.52 -0.21
CA HIS A 34 -11.84 5.55 1.21
C HIS A 34 -12.49 6.87 1.64
N HIS A 35 -11.78 7.98 1.47
CA HIS A 35 -12.19 9.28 1.99
C HIS A 35 -11.54 10.44 1.22
N THR A 36 -12.05 11.65 1.43
CA THR A 36 -11.57 12.89 0.80
C THR A 36 -11.22 13.91 1.89
N LEU A 37 -10.01 14.48 1.84
CA LEU A 37 -9.53 15.50 2.79
C LEU A 37 -8.68 16.55 2.07
N GLY A 38 -8.55 17.73 2.66
CA GLY A 38 -7.60 18.77 2.24
C GLY A 38 -6.18 18.53 2.79
N ASP A 39 -5.72 17.28 2.79
CA ASP A 39 -4.51 16.83 3.47
C ASP A 39 -3.44 16.37 2.47
N ASP A 40 -2.16 16.60 2.79
CA ASP A 40 -1.03 16.09 2.02
C ASP A 40 0.15 15.84 2.96
N ALA A 41 0.49 14.57 3.18
CA ALA A 41 1.56 14.16 4.09
C ALA A 41 2.98 14.41 3.55
N ILE A 42 3.14 14.75 2.26
CA ILE A 42 4.43 15.03 1.63
C ILE A 42 4.64 16.54 1.51
N MET A 43 3.74 17.23 0.82
CA MET A 43 3.89 18.66 0.51
C MET A 43 3.45 19.59 1.65
N MET A 44 2.45 19.18 2.43
CA MET A 44 1.82 20.00 3.48
C MET A 44 1.80 19.27 4.83
N PHE A 45 2.88 18.56 5.16
CA PHE A 45 2.98 17.75 6.37
C PHE A 45 2.65 18.56 7.64
N GLY A 46 1.75 18.00 8.47
CA GLY A 46 1.27 18.63 9.71
C GLY A 46 0.32 19.81 9.51
N LYS A 47 -0.11 20.09 8.27
CA LYS A 47 -1.05 21.17 7.92
C LYS A 47 -2.40 20.58 7.50
N ALA A 48 -3.13 20.02 8.46
CA ALA A 48 -4.46 19.45 8.23
C ALA A 48 -5.41 20.47 7.58
N ASN A 49 -6.10 20.03 6.51
CA ASN A 49 -7.03 20.79 5.68
C ASN A 49 -6.44 22.07 5.03
N GLN A 50 -5.14 22.09 4.75
CA GLN A 50 -4.49 23.23 4.07
C GLN A 50 -3.91 22.89 2.68
N ALA A 51 -4.01 21.64 2.22
CA ALA A 51 -3.73 21.26 0.85
C ALA A 51 -4.97 21.45 -0.04
N MET A 52 -4.82 21.17 -1.34
CA MET A 52 -6.00 20.93 -2.19
C MET A 52 -6.74 19.67 -1.74
N TRP A 53 -7.98 19.50 -2.19
CA TRP A 53 -8.74 18.29 -1.90
C TRP A 53 -8.15 17.08 -2.63
N HIS A 54 -7.90 16.03 -1.85
CA HIS A 54 -7.42 14.76 -2.34
C HIS A 54 -8.39 13.64 -2.01
N ASP A 55 -8.60 12.73 -2.96
CA ASP A 55 -9.25 11.45 -2.75
C ASP A 55 -8.19 10.42 -2.37
N PHE A 56 -8.40 9.75 -1.24
CA PHE A 56 -7.45 8.81 -0.64
C PHE A 56 -7.85 7.36 -0.89
N PHE A 57 -6.83 6.55 -1.14
CA PHE A 57 -6.90 5.12 -1.42
C PHE A 57 -5.82 4.36 -0.64
N GLY A 58 -6.01 3.06 -0.44
CA GLY A 58 -5.07 2.22 0.30
C GLY A 58 -5.27 2.36 1.79
N ASN A 59 -4.25 2.80 2.53
CA ASN A 59 -4.30 2.88 3.98
C ASN A 59 -5.46 3.76 4.47
N THR A 60 -6.34 3.18 5.29
CA THR A 60 -7.57 3.84 5.77
C THR A 60 -7.34 4.90 6.85
N HIS A 61 -6.10 5.04 7.32
CA HIS A 61 -5.68 5.98 8.36
C HIS A 61 -4.78 7.10 7.82
N THR A 62 -4.73 7.25 6.50
CA THR A 62 -3.94 8.32 5.86
C THR A 62 -4.51 9.69 6.20
N ASP A 63 -3.66 10.64 6.56
CA ASP A 63 -3.97 12.03 6.90
C ASP A 63 -2.72 12.93 6.74
N ALA A 64 -2.84 14.22 7.04
CA ALA A 64 -1.74 15.19 6.92
C ALA A 64 -0.51 14.92 7.82
N ILE A 65 -0.58 14.02 8.79
CA ILE A 65 0.55 13.68 9.68
C ILE A 65 1.05 12.25 9.47
N SER A 66 0.58 11.59 8.43
CA SER A 66 0.95 10.21 8.13
C SER A 66 2.44 10.08 7.84
N THR A 67 3.05 9.06 8.44
CA THR A 67 4.46 8.71 8.28
C THR A 67 4.57 7.24 7.93
N TYR A 68 5.75 6.81 7.48
CA TYR A 68 6.04 5.38 7.32
C TYR A 68 5.68 4.56 8.57
N GLN A 69 5.99 5.07 9.77
CA GLN A 69 5.76 4.37 11.02
C GLN A 69 4.27 4.26 11.35
N THR A 70 3.49 5.33 11.19
CA THR A 70 2.04 5.30 11.48
C THR A 70 1.31 4.39 10.50
N LEU A 71 1.64 4.48 9.21
CA LEU A 71 1.05 3.65 8.15
C LEU A 71 1.34 2.16 8.39
N ARG A 72 2.56 1.80 8.81
CA ARG A 72 2.91 0.41 9.15
C ARG A 72 2.28 -0.09 10.45
N ALA A 73 2.05 0.80 11.42
CA ALA A 73 1.40 0.46 12.68
C ALA A 73 -0.12 0.25 12.53
N GLN A 74 -0.73 0.88 11.52
CA GLN A 74 -2.16 0.80 11.22
C GLN A 74 -2.36 0.33 9.76
N PRO A 75 -2.17 -0.98 9.48
CA PRO A 75 -2.04 -1.49 8.12
C PRO A 75 -3.36 -1.72 7.38
N ASP A 76 -4.50 -1.34 7.96
CA ASP A 76 -5.81 -1.52 7.34
C ASP A 76 -5.88 -0.78 6.01
N THR A 77 -6.33 -1.48 4.97
CA THR A 77 -6.23 -1.01 3.59
C THR A 77 -7.44 -1.38 2.74
N THR A 78 -7.83 -0.48 1.83
CA THR A 78 -8.84 -0.74 0.80
C THR A 78 -8.29 -1.54 -0.39
N CYS A 79 -6.98 -1.79 -0.46
CA CYS A 79 -6.34 -2.51 -1.56
C CYS A 79 -6.71 -3.99 -1.63
N ASP A 80 -6.64 -4.57 -2.82
CA ASP A 80 -6.72 -6.02 -3.07
C ASP A 80 -5.59 -6.79 -2.37
N ASN A 81 -4.39 -6.23 -2.32
CA ASN A 81 -3.28 -6.74 -1.53
C ASN A 81 -3.34 -6.22 -0.09
N LYS A 82 -3.77 -7.06 0.84
CA LYS A 82 -3.87 -6.71 2.27
C LYS A 82 -2.54 -6.58 3.01
N ALA A 83 -1.42 -6.92 2.36
CA ALA A 83 -0.10 -6.65 2.91
C ALA A 83 0.39 -5.21 2.61
N ASP A 84 -0.33 -4.46 1.77
CA ASP A 84 0.05 -3.11 1.40
C ASP A 84 -0.53 -2.07 2.38
N SER A 85 0.35 -1.51 3.21
CA SER A 85 0.02 -0.44 4.16
C SER A 85 0.30 0.96 3.61
N SER A 86 0.60 1.11 2.32
CA SER A 86 0.94 2.39 1.70
C SER A 86 -0.28 3.31 1.59
N ALA A 87 -0.02 4.61 1.58
CA ALA A 87 -0.99 5.64 1.30
C ALA A 87 -0.90 6.05 -0.18
N TYR A 88 -2.05 6.23 -0.83
CA TYR A 88 -2.14 6.77 -2.18
C TYR A 88 -3.23 7.84 -2.25
N TRP A 89 -2.99 8.91 -2.99
CA TRP A 89 -3.99 9.94 -3.18
C TRP A 89 -3.85 10.65 -4.52
N ALA A 90 -4.96 11.20 -5.00
CA ALA A 90 -5.05 12.00 -6.22
C ALA A 90 -5.98 13.21 -5.98
N PRO A 91 -5.81 14.34 -6.70
CA PRO A 91 -6.71 15.47 -6.58
C PRO A 91 -8.17 15.10 -6.85
N SER A 92 -9.09 15.57 -6.00
CA SER A 92 -10.52 15.31 -6.15
C SER A 92 -11.07 15.96 -7.41
N MET A 93 -11.82 15.22 -8.22
CA MET A 93 -12.44 15.73 -9.43
C MET A 93 -13.75 16.44 -9.13
N LYS A 94 -13.89 17.66 -9.66
CA LYS A 94 -15.13 18.44 -9.59
C LYS A 94 -15.61 18.81 -11.00
N LEU A 95 -16.87 18.49 -11.30
CA LEU A 95 -17.50 18.83 -12.58
C LEU A 95 -17.89 20.32 -12.65
N PRO A 96 -18.11 20.88 -13.86
CA PRO A 96 -18.48 22.29 -14.03
C PRO A 96 -19.76 22.73 -13.31
N ASP A 97 -20.69 21.80 -13.08
CA ASP A 97 -21.94 22.03 -12.33
C ASP A 97 -21.78 21.97 -10.81
N GLY A 98 -20.58 21.63 -10.35
CA GLY A 98 -20.23 21.57 -8.94
C GLY A 98 -20.25 20.18 -8.31
N GLU A 99 -20.65 19.15 -9.05
CA GLU A 99 -20.63 17.76 -8.57
C GLU A 99 -19.20 17.30 -8.25
N ILE A 100 -19.03 16.64 -7.10
CA ILE A 100 -17.78 15.96 -6.74
C ILE A 100 -17.88 14.51 -7.21
N VAL A 101 -16.92 14.07 -8.02
CA VAL A 101 -16.91 12.73 -8.59
C VAL A 101 -16.16 11.79 -7.65
N ASN A 102 -16.87 10.84 -7.04
CA ASN A 102 -16.23 9.80 -6.23
C ASN A 102 -15.57 8.76 -7.13
N PRO A 103 -14.25 8.51 -6.99
CA PRO A 103 -13.55 7.50 -7.76
C PRO A 103 -14.01 6.08 -7.41
N ALA A 104 -14.07 5.18 -8.39
CA ALA A 104 -14.36 3.78 -8.12
C ALA A 104 -13.17 3.05 -7.50
N TYR A 105 -11.99 3.21 -8.10
CA TYR A 105 -10.73 2.63 -7.62
C TYR A 105 -9.53 3.37 -8.21
N GLN A 106 -8.37 3.19 -7.60
CA GLN A 106 -7.06 3.55 -8.15
C GLN A 106 -6.21 2.28 -8.32
N LYS A 107 -5.51 2.18 -9.45
CA LYS A 107 -4.47 1.18 -9.66
C LYS A 107 -3.11 1.84 -9.60
N THR A 108 -2.35 1.55 -8.55
CA THR A 108 -0.96 1.98 -8.41
C THR A 108 -0.06 0.84 -8.83
N TYR A 109 0.88 1.09 -9.75
CA TYR A 109 1.81 0.05 -10.19
C TYR A 109 3.17 0.63 -10.60
N TYR A 110 4.21 -0.15 -10.35
CA TYR A 110 5.52 -0.01 -10.95
C TYR A 110 5.82 -1.30 -11.69
N GLN A 111 6.21 -1.20 -12.95
CA GLN A 111 6.52 -2.35 -13.79
C GLN A 111 7.84 -2.11 -14.53
N SER A 112 8.67 -3.15 -14.59
CA SER A 112 9.93 -3.12 -15.30
C SER A 112 9.96 -4.16 -16.42
N THR A 113 10.71 -3.83 -17.47
CA THR A 113 11.06 -4.74 -18.55
C THR A 113 12.56 -5.02 -18.50
N ASN A 114 12.98 -6.19 -18.97
CA ASN A 114 14.40 -6.57 -19.04
C ASN A 114 15.09 -6.69 -17.66
N VAL A 115 14.39 -7.26 -16.67
CA VAL A 115 14.90 -7.44 -15.29
C VAL A 115 16.13 -8.35 -15.17
N ALA A 116 16.43 -9.14 -16.20
CA ALA A 116 17.67 -9.90 -16.27
C ALA A 116 18.91 -8.99 -16.41
N GLN A 117 18.75 -7.85 -17.10
CA GLN A 117 19.79 -6.83 -17.26
C GLN A 117 19.70 -5.74 -16.18
N TYR A 118 18.49 -5.37 -15.77
CA TYR A 118 18.22 -4.32 -14.78
C TYR A 118 17.39 -4.89 -13.62
N PRO A 119 18.04 -5.58 -12.65
CA PRO A 119 17.32 -6.24 -11.56
C PRO A 119 16.56 -5.23 -10.70
N LEU A 120 15.35 -5.63 -10.29
CA LEU A 120 14.52 -4.84 -9.39
C LEU A 120 15.04 -4.93 -7.95
N HIS A 121 14.90 -3.83 -7.22
CA HIS A 121 15.12 -3.76 -5.78
C HIS A 121 13.82 -3.36 -5.09
N PRO A 122 13.60 -3.81 -3.83
CA PRO A 122 12.48 -3.31 -3.03
C PRO A 122 12.53 -1.79 -2.91
N PHE A 123 11.36 -1.15 -2.86
CA PHE A 123 11.29 0.26 -2.54
C PHE A 123 11.96 0.55 -1.18
N PRO A 124 12.71 1.65 -1.06
CA PRO A 124 13.23 2.09 0.23
C PRO A 124 12.09 2.26 1.25
N ALA A 125 12.36 1.92 2.51
CA ALA A 125 11.41 2.19 3.59
C ALA A 125 11.19 3.71 3.71
N GLY A 126 9.92 4.13 3.75
CA GLY A 126 9.55 5.55 3.79
C GLY A 126 9.75 6.29 2.47
N LEU A 127 9.74 5.58 1.34
CA LEU A 127 9.68 6.23 0.04
C LEU A 127 8.44 7.15 -0.04
N GLU A 128 8.68 8.42 -0.33
CA GLU A 128 7.68 9.41 -0.68
C GLU A 128 7.87 9.78 -2.16
N LEU A 129 6.77 9.78 -2.92
CA LEU A 129 6.80 10.01 -4.36
C LEU A 129 5.66 10.93 -4.77
N LEU A 130 6.00 11.98 -5.50
CA LEU A 130 5.06 12.84 -6.19
C LEU A 130 5.16 12.55 -7.69
N ALA A 131 4.03 12.21 -8.31
CA ALA A 131 3.94 11.92 -9.74
C ALA A 131 3.16 13.02 -10.45
N GLY A 132 3.75 13.60 -11.49
CA GLY A 132 3.17 14.70 -12.25
C GLY A 132 3.35 16.07 -11.59
N ASP A 133 2.61 17.05 -12.10
CA ASP A 133 2.51 18.40 -11.55
C ASP A 133 1.06 18.90 -11.60
N HIS A 134 0.80 20.07 -11.02
CA HIS A 134 -0.54 20.68 -10.98
C HIS A 134 -1.03 21.20 -12.35
N HIS A 135 -0.19 21.16 -13.39
CA HIS A 135 -0.55 21.60 -14.73
C HIS A 135 -1.18 20.48 -15.57
N GLY A 136 -0.97 19.20 -15.21
CA GLY A 136 -1.62 18.03 -15.80
C GLY A 136 -1.54 17.98 -17.33
N THR A 137 -0.61 17.22 -17.90
CA THR A 137 -0.57 16.98 -19.36
C THR A 137 -1.60 15.96 -19.81
#